data_AF-A0A9R0IWE0-F1
#
_entry.id   AF-A0A9R0IWE0-F1
#
_cell.length_a   1.000
_cell.length_b   1.000
_cell.length_c   1.000
_cell.angle_alpha   90.00
_cell.angle_beta   90.00
_cell.angle_gamma   90.00
#
_symmetry.space_group_name_H-M   'P 1'
#
loop_
_entity.id
_entity.type
_entity.pdbx_description
1 polymer ?
#
loop_
_entity_poly.entity_id
_entity_poly.type
_entity_poly.pdbx_seq_one_letter_code
_entity_poly.pdbx_strand_id
1 'polypeptide(L)'
;MPVGIGRNNSITPMLKTELIIDTGSSLTWVQSLPCESCYKQGDQFPYYNRFASETYEAVRCIDVMCRGLPLANHTECSDLAWDSKEPCSYSVLYGDGTTTSGVIGTDKFYFQDPYGLGYQSVMSMPFGVGTSNHIPDRLTLSTPGVTGLMRGYGTLLEKLAVKKFSHCFPRDEHDTGSLSFGEKAKIIGAKVDLIKSRSYVARLTNVYVSGKFISMGINDVLPTEMLFDTGSTTSMLDPKIMDAVVEAIKRPLIKFQPKQVDDFELCYDLIELCSINLDEVAKVTFEFNYATDIDLLSLNLWKSNRKNNSTCLGIHRGPPDLNVFGNNLMRDINIGYTLDEDDLAMYFHRQHCKR
;
A
#
# COMPACT_ATOMS: atom_id res chain seq x y z
N MET A 1 2.37 9.14 -5.39
CA MET A 1 3.83 9.40 -5.67
C MET A 1 4.00 10.18 -6.98
N PRO A 2 4.46 11.42 -6.85
CA PRO A 2 4.73 12.14 -8.10
C PRO A 2 5.81 11.43 -8.95
N VAL A 3 5.54 11.43 -10.25
CA VAL A 3 6.49 10.73 -11.15
C VAL A 3 6.33 11.31 -12.56
N GLY A 4 7.42 11.39 -13.22
CA GLY A 4 7.39 11.69 -14.66
C GLY A 4 7.60 10.44 -15.53
N ILE A 5 6.80 10.35 -16.64
CA ILE A 5 6.93 9.13 -17.46
C ILE A 5 7.07 9.55 -18.92
N GLY A 6 7.91 8.86 -19.60
CA GLY A 6 8.06 9.07 -21.06
C GLY A 6 8.38 10.51 -21.43
N ARG A 7 7.36 10.75 -22.65
CA ARG A 7 8.19 11.88 -23.13
C ARG A 7 8.03 12.06 -24.63
N ASN A 8 9.02 13.26 -24.83
CA ASN A 8 10.12 14.10 -25.35
C ASN A 8 9.77 14.60 -26.76
N ASN A 9 9.39 15.91 -26.87
CA ASN A 9 9.60 17.09 -27.73
C ASN A 9 9.92 18.33 -26.89
N SER A 10 11.11 19.31 -27.38
CA SER A 10 11.81 20.43 -26.71
C SER A 10 10.87 21.20 -25.77
N ILE A 11 9.52 20.84 -25.71
CA ILE A 11 8.64 21.75 -24.93
C ILE A 11 8.11 21.02 -23.71
N THR A 12 7.84 19.56 -23.68
CA THR A 12 7.44 18.84 -22.46
C THR A 12 8.27 17.56 -22.32
N PRO A 13 9.20 17.62 -21.47
CA PRO A 13 10.21 16.55 -21.40
C PRO A 13 9.63 15.26 -20.81
N MET A 14 8.39 15.44 -20.13
CA MET A 14 7.81 14.22 -19.52
C MET A 14 6.34 14.46 -19.20
N LEU A 15 5.58 13.42 -19.14
CA LEU A 15 4.21 13.48 -18.56
C LEU A 15 4.27 13.40 -17.03
N LYS A 16 3.90 14.50 -16.42
CA LYS A 16 3.91 14.50 -14.93
C LYS A 16 2.57 13.96 -14.40
N THR A 17 2.66 13.07 -13.45
CA THR A 17 1.44 12.48 -12.85
C THR A 17 1.75 12.02 -11.42
N GLU A 18 0.71 11.35 -10.81
CA GLU A 18 0.89 10.77 -9.46
C GLU A 18 0.25 9.38 -9.38
N LEU A 19 1.03 8.61 -8.64
CA LEU A 19 0.53 7.21 -8.56
C LEU A 19 0.34 6.83 -7.10
N ILE A 20 -0.62 5.87 -6.92
CA ILE A 20 -0.83 5.32 -5.56
C ILE A 20 0.34 4.41 -5.18
N ILE A 21 0.82 4.62 -3.97
CA ILE A 21 1.95 3.79 -3.49
C ILE A 21 1.36 2.49 -2.89
N ASP A 22 1.91 1.39 -3.43
CA ASP A 22 1.26 0.12 -3.03
C ASP A 22 2.34 -0.93 -2.72
N THR A 23 2.47 -1.25 -1.42
CA THR A 23 3.47 -2.27 -1.02
C THR A 23 2.87 -3.66 -1.09
N GLY A 24 1.59 -3.73 -1.42
CA GLY A 24 0.89 -5.04 -1.45
C GLY A 24 0.81 -5.59 -2.87
N SER A 25 1.44 -4.88 -3.86
CA SER A 25 1.45 -5.43 -5.23
C SER A 25 2.78 -5.11 -5.92
N SER A 26 3.04 -5.92 -6.96
CA SER A 26 4.38 -5.79 -7.61
C SER A 26 4.31 -4.89 -8.83
N LEU A 27 3.17 -4.81 -9.57
CA LEU A 27 3.16 -4.16 -10.89
C LEU A 27 2.88 -2.65 -10.73
N THR A 28 3.85 -1.87 -11.32
CA THR A 28 3.53 -0.44 -11.55
C THR A 28 2.76 -0.28 -12.87
N TRP A 29 1.58 0.46 -12.77
CA TRP A 29 0.84 0.67 -14.02
C TRP A 29 0.18 2.04 -14.02
N VAL A 30 -0.13 2.42 -15.33
CA VAL A 30 -0.80 3.73 -15.48
C VAL A 30 -1.91 3.56 -16.54
N GLN A 31 -3.03 4.39 -16.26
CA GLN A 31 -4.08 4.37 -17.30
C GLN A 31 -3.59 5.07 -18.57
N SER A 32 -3.89 4.38 -19.71
CA SER A 32 -3.21 4.87 -20.92
C SER A 32 -4.23 5.00 -22.06
N LEU A 33 -3.84 5.86 -23.13
CA LEU A 33 -4.53 5.83 -24.42
C LEU A 33 -3.87 4.83 -25.38
N PRO A 34 -4.78 4.25 -26.29
CA PRO A 34 -6.25 4.31 -26.22
C PRO A 34 -6.79 3.61 -24.96
N CYS A 35 -7.90 4.32 -24.48
CA CYS A 35 -8.60 3.72 -23.32
C CYS A 35 -9.86 3.00 -23.82
N GLU A 36 -9.79 1.66 -23.65
CA GLU A 36 -10.96 0.86 -24.11
C GLU A 36 -12.09 0.91 -23.09
N SER A 37 -11.81 0.71 -21.87
CA SER A 37 -12.78 0.81 -20.76
C SER A 37 -12.05 1.29 -19.50
N CYS A 38 -12.21 2.63 -19.26
CA CYS A 38 -11.45 3.17 -18.11
C CYS A 38 -12.34 4.10 -17.30
N TYR A 39 -12.04 4.05 -16.04
CA TYR A 39 -12.68 5.12 -15.25
C TYR A 39 -12.08 6.49 -15.56
N LYS A 40 -12.93 7.48 -15.17
CA LYS A 40 -12.44 8.86 -15.42
C LYS A 40 -11.41 9.28 -14.36
N GLN A 41 -10.09 9.67 -14.95
CA GLN A 41 -9.08 10.14 -13.98
C GLN A 41 -9.36 11.60 -13.60
N GLY A 42 -8.90 12.03 -12.48
CA GLY A 42 -9.01 13.46 -12.11
C GLY A 42 -8.52 14.40 -13.23
N ASP A 43 -9.11 15.59 -13.31
CA ASP A 43 -8.80 16.52 -14.41
C ASP A 43 -7.33 16.96 -14.37
N GLN A 44 -6.73 16.81 -13.29
CA GLN A 44 -5.32 17.25 -13.18
C GLN A 44 -4.35 16.16 -13.66
N PHE A 45 -4.83 14.91 -13.92
CA PHE A 45 -3.93 13.82 -14.33
C PHE A 45 -4.16 13.49 -15.80
N PRO A 46 -3.16 13.74 -16.65
CA PRO A 46 -3.30 13.38 -18.07
C PRO A 46 -3.14 11.85 -18.28
N TYR A 47 -3.85 11.41 -19.38
CA TYR A 47 -3.63 9.98 -19.71
C TYR A 47 -2.24 9.79 -20.34
N TYR A 48 -1.65 8.67 -19.91
CA TYR A 48 -0.41 8.30 -20.63
C TYR A 48 -0.71 7.84 -22.06
N ASN A 49 0.13 8.37 -23.01
CA ASN A 49 0.00 7.93 -24.42
C ASN A 49 1.33 7.31 -24.90
N ARG A 50 1.28 5.98 -25.07
CA ARG A 50 2.55 5.29 -25.40
C ARG A 50 3.06 5.70 -26.78
N PHE A 51 2.20 6.21 -27.73
CA PHE A 51 2.64 6.59 -29.09
C PHE A 51 3.29 7.98 -29.08
N ALA A 52 3.06 8.65 -27.95
CA ALA A 52 3.66 9.99 -27.88
C ALA A 52 5.05 9.94 -27.27
N SER A 53 5.36 8.85 -26.80
CA SER A 53 6.67 8.78 -26.14
C SER A 53 7.72 8.18 -27.09
N GLU A 54 8.81 8.85 -27.21
CA GLU A 54 9.88 8.37 -28.12
C GLU A 54 10.70 7.25 -27.46
N THR A 55 10.54 7.08 -26.12
CA THR A 55 11.41 6.06 -25.47
C THR A 55 10.57 4.82 -25.09
N TYR A 56 9.34 4.87 -25.49
CA TYR A 56 8.50 3.71 -25.11
C TYR A 56 8.90 2.50 -25.97
N GLU A 57 8.87 1.36 -25.26
CA GLU A 57 9.10 0.09 -25.97
C GLU A 57 8.16 -0.97 -25.36
N ALA A 58 7.63 -1.70 -26.39
CA ALA A 58 6.73 -2.78 -25.91
C ALA A 58 7.55 -3.98 -25.42
N VAL A 59 7.05 -4.57 -24.33
CA VAL A 59 7.65 -5.84 -23.88
C VAL A 59 6.89 -6.99 -24.57
N ARG A 60 7.76 -7.89 -25.12
CA ARG A 60 7.14 -9.00 -25.88
C ARG A 60 7.16 -10.30 -25.08
N CYS A 61 6.35 -11.22 -25.53
CA CYS A 61 6.20 -12.48 -24.77
C CYS A 61 7.52 -13.25 -24.76
N ILE A 62 8.32 -13.05 -25.72
CA ILE A 62 9.58 -13.81 -25.74
C ILE A 62 10.57 -13.19 -24.76
N ASP A 63 10.25 -12.01 -24.32
CA ASP A 63 11.20 -11.35 -23.40
C ASP A 63 11.16 -11.99 -22.00
N VAL A 64 12.33 -12.04 -21.42
CA VAL A 64 12.45 -12.69 -20.10
C VAL A 64 11.61 -11.92 -19.06
N MET A 65 11.51 -10.63 -19.31
CA MET A 65 10.72 -9.80 -18.36
C MET A 65 9.27 -10.27 -18.29
N CYS A 66 8.70 -10.73 -19.32
CA CYS A 66 7.29 -11.18 -19.34
C CYS A 66 7.14 -12.51 -18.61
N ARG A 67 8.26 -13.15 -18.33
CA ARG A 67 8.15 -14.49 -17.72
C ARG A 67 8.67 -14.47 -16.28
N GLY A 68 9.25 -13.34 -15.91
CA GLY A 68 9.90 -13.31 -14.58
C GLY A 68 8.88 -13.00 -13.48
N LEU A 69 9.13 -13.66 -12.34
CA LEU A 69 8.26 -13.36 -11.18
C LEU A 69 8.69 -12.05 -10.52
N PRO A 70 7.75 -11.31 -10.06
CA PRO A 70 6.33 -11.64 -9.80
C PRO A 70 5.44 -11.21 -10.97
N LEU A 71 6.01 -10.56 -11.89
CA LEU A 71 5.19 -10.04 -13.00
C LEU A 71 4.51 -11.20 -13.75
N ALA A 72 5.12 -12.36 -13.73
CA ALA A 72 4.51 -13.49 -14.43
C ALA A 72 3.15 -13.85 -13.82
N ASN A 73 2.95 -13.38 -12.54
CA ASN A 73 1.63 -13.68 -11.95
C ASN A 73 0.51 -12.86 -12.61
N HIS A 74 0.99 -11.94 -13.31
CA HIS A 74 -0.08 -11.06 -13.84
C HIS A 74 -0.09 -11.10 -15.36
N THR A 75 0.89 -11.76 -15.97
CA THR A 75 1.02 -11.62 -17.44
C THR A 75 0.50 -12.89 -18.12
N GLU A 76 -0.05 -12.59 -19.29
CA GLU A 76 -0.57 -13.72 -20.08
C GLU A 76 -0.14 -13.56 -21.55
N CYS A 77 0.41 -14.75 -22.03
CA CYS A 77 0.69 -14.80 -23.48
C CYS A 77 -0.02 -16.02 -24.09
N SER A 78 -0.55 -15.92 -25.26
CA SER A 78 -1.18 -17.11 -25.87
C SER A 78 -0.22 -18.30 -25.91
N ASP A 79 -0.79 -19.54 -25.65
CA ASP A 79 -0.05 -20.81 -25.52
C ASP A 79 0.90 -21.04 -26.70
N LEU A 80 0.64 -20.45 -27.86
CA LEU A 80 1.51 -20.65 -29.03
C LEU A 80 2.47 -19.47 -29.20
N ALA A 81 2.49 -18.48 -28.14
CA ALA A 81 3.10 -17.15 -28.37
C ALA A 81 4.22 -16.91 -27.36
N TRP A 82 4.56 -18.04 -26.55
CA TRP A 82 5.61 -17.69 -25.57
C TRP A 82 6.96 -17.53 -26.27
N ASP A 83 6.98 -17.97 -27.57
CA ASP A 83 8.21 -17.72 -28.39
C ASP A 83 7.87 -16.77 -29.55
N SER A 84 6.78 -15.98 -29.31
CA SER A 84 6.41 -15.06 -30.39
C SER A 84 6.65 -13.60 -29.98
N LYS A 85 6.59 -12.68 -30.99
CA LYS A 85 6.80 -11.24 -30.75
C LYS A 85 5.48 -10.56 -30.37
N GLU A 86 4.58 -11.38 -29.86
CA GLU A 86 3.31 -10.80 -29.35
C GLU A 86 3.55 -9.98 -28.07
N PRO A 87 2.70 -8.88 -27.96
CA PRO A 87 2.85 -8.09 -26.74
C PRO A 87 2.51 -8.90 -25.48
N CYS A 88 3.15 -8.57 -24.42
CA CYS A 88 2.96 -9.25 -23.12
C CYS A 88 1.80 -8.59 -22.37
N SER A 89 0.70 -9.36 -22.38
CA SER A 89 -0.50 -8.78 -21.72
C SER A 89 -0.47 -9.04 -20.21
N TYR A 90 -1.19 -8.13 -19.51
CA TYR A 90 -1.32 -8.37 -18.05
C TYR A 90 -2.74 -8.07 -17.61
N SER A 91 -3.08 -8.71 -16.48
CA SER A 91 -4.36 -8.41 -15.81
C SER A 91 -4.20 -8.54 -14.29
N VAL A 92 -4.81 -7.54 -13.67
CA VAL A 92 -4.67 -7.54 -12.20
C VAL A 92 -6.07 -7.31 -11.60
N LEU A 93 -6.41 -8.14 -10.55
CA LEU A 93 -7.58 -7.90 -9.68
C LEU A 93 -7.11 -7.61 -8.25
N TYR A 94 -7.54 -6.37 -7.82
CA TYR A 94 -7.09 -5.99 -6.47
C TYR A 94 -8.14 -6.44 -5.45
N GLY A 95 -7.69 -6.46 -4.14
CA GLY A 95 -8.55 -6.95 -3.03
C GLY A 95 -9.85 -6.14 -2.91
N ASP A 96 -9.79 -4.90 -3.37
CA ASP A 96 -11.00 -4.05 -3.21
C ASP A 96 -11.92 -4.16 -4.43
N GLY A 97 -11.46 -5.11 -5.33
CA GLY A 97 -12.37 -5.39 -6.47
C GLY A 97 -11.98 -4.59 -7.71
N THR A 98 -11.10 -3.62 -7.58
CA THR A 98 -10.67 -2.90 -8.80
C THR A 98 -9.78 -3.78 -9.69
N THR A 99 -9.91 -3.40 -11.07
CA THR A 99 -9.10 -4.23 -11.99
C THR A 99 -8.36 -3.34 -12.99
N THR A 100 -7.30 -3.92 -13.47
CA THR A 100 -6.58 -3.26 -14.57
C THR A 100 -6.00 -4.32 -15.50
N SER A 101 -6.15 -3.97 -16.81
CA SER A 101 -5.50 -4.85 -17.79
C SER A 101 -4.97 -4.04 -18.96
N GLY A 102 -4.00 -4.64 -19.61
CA GLY A 102 -3.30 -4.01 -20.75
C GLY A 102 -2.05 -4.81 -21.12
N VAL A 103 -1.03 -4.03 -21.57
CA VAL A 103 0.22 -4.75 -21.94
C VAL A 103 1.38 -4.18 -21.09
N ILE A 104 2.39 -5.01 -21.06
CA ILE A 104 3.61 -4.53 -20.36
C ILE A 104 4.50 -3.80 -21.36
N GLY A 105 5.03 -2.66 -20.91
CA GLY A 105 6.02 -1.89 -21.71
C GLY A 105 7.12 -1.32 -20.80
N THR A 106 8.05 -0.67 -21.52
CA THR A 106 9.07 0.07 -20.77
C THR A 106 9.12 1.51 -21.30
N ASP A 107 9.39 2.37 -20.35
CA ASP A 107 9.65 3.77 -20.73
C ASP A 107 10.59 4.42 -19.73
N LYS A 108 10.86 5.70 -20.15
CA LYS A 108 11.75 6.45 -19.26
C LYS A 108 10.94 7.08 -18.12
N PHE A 109 11.37 6.80 -16.83
CA PHE A 109 10.72 7.43 -15.65
C PHE A 109 11.64 8.50 -15.06
N TYR A 110 10.96 9.53 -14.52
CA TYR A 110 11.70 10.63 -13.87
C TYR A 110 11.26 10.73 -12.41
N PHE A 111 12.31 10.87 -11.53
CA PHE A 111 12.03 11.05 -10.08
C PHE A 111 12.75 12.31 -9.58
N GLN A 112 12.10 12.84 -8.57
CA GLN A 112 12.74 14.05 -7.99
C GLN A 112 14.11 13.69 -7.39
N ASP A 113 15.04 14.66 -7.66
CA ASP A 113 16.39 14.48 -7.09
C ASP A 113 16.34 14.67 -5.56
N PRO A 114 17.05 13.83 -4.92
CA PRO A 114 16.98 13.86 -3.45
C PRO A 114 17.40 15.22 -2.88
N TYR A 115 18.11 16.03 -3.64
CA TYR A 115 18.57 17.33 -3.12
C TYR A 115 17.76 18.47 -3.75
N GLY A 116 16.71 18.04 -4.49
CA GLY A 116 15.75 19.02 -5.05
C GLY A 116 16.34 19.79 -6.24
N LEU A 117 17.32 19.22 -6.87
CA LEU A 117 18.00 19.99 -7.95
C LEU A 117 17.36 19.69 -9.30
N GLY A 118 16.22 19.04 -9.26
CA GLY A 118 15.57 18.69 -10.55
C GLY A 118 15.08 17.24 -10.54
N TYR A 119 15.23 16.57 -11.78
CA TYR A 119 14.72 15.18 -11.90
C TYR A 119 15.87 14.26 -12.34
N GLN A 120 15.79 13.08 -11.76
CA GLN A 120 16.66 11.99 -12.25
C GLN A 120 15.82 10.96 -13.02
N SER A 121 16.52 10.48 -14.11
CA SER A 121 15.69 9.57 -14.93
C SER A 121 16.26 8.16 -14.89
N VAL A 122 15.31 7.25 -15.07
CA VAL A 122 15.67 5.83 -15.20
C VAL A 122 15.05 5.30 -16.50
N MET A 123 15.96 4.73 -17.32
CA MET A 123 15.47 4.27 -18.63
C MET A 123 14.91 2.85 -18.51
N SER A 124 14.02 2.58 -19.47
CA SER A 124 13.46 1.23 -19.66
C SER A 124 12.81 0.70 -18.37
N MET A 125 12.15 1.61 -17.61
CA MET A 125 11.36 1.17 -16.44
C MET A 125 10.12 0.38 -16.88
N PRO A 126 10.03 -0.88 -16.32
CA PRO A 126 8.87 -1.70 -16.71
C PRO A 126 7.58 -1.24 -16.02
N PHE A 127 6.52 -1.26 -16.75
CA PHE A 127 5.22 -0.88 -16.13
C PHE A 127 4.09 -1.32 -17.05
N GLY A 128 2.88 -1.38 -16.44
CA GLY A 128 1.68 -1.74 -17.23
C GLY A 128 1.08 -0.53 -17.93
N VAL A 129 0.91 -0.72 -19.24
CA VAL A 129 0.11 0.27 -19.99
C VAL A 129 -1.36 -0.17 -19.99
N GLY A 130 -2.11 0.53 -19.09
CA GLY A 130 -3.46 0.03 -18.76
C GLY A 130 -4.50 0.62 -19.72
N THR A 131 -5.13 -0.24 -20.51
CA THR A 131 -6.13 0.29 -21.47
C THR A 131 -7.54 -0.05 -21.01
N SER A 132 -7.63 -0.88 -19.95
CA SER A 132 -8.93 -1.20 -19.33
C SER A 132 -8.77 -1.20 -17.80
N ASN A 133 -9.45 -0.22 -17.23
CA ASN A 133 -9.36 -0.06 -15.76
C ASN A 133 -10.75 0.20 -15.16
N HIS A 134 -11.08 -0.73 -14.23
CA HIS A 134 -12.46 -0.63 -13.71
C HIS A 134 -12.44 -0.43 -12.20
N ILE A 135 -13.41 0.41 -11.78
CA ILE A 135 -13.60 0.62 -10.32
C ILE A 135 -15.05 0.25 -9.97
N PRO A 136 -15.20 -0.55 -8.93
CA PRO A 136 -16.58 -0.85 -8.53
C PRO A 136 -17.35 0.41 -8.12
N ASP A 137 -18.73 0.37 -8.16
CA ASP A 137 -19.60 1.56 -7.95
C ASP A 137 -19.45 2.12 -6.53
N ARG A 138 -18.97 1.34 -5.59
CA ARG A 138 -18.89 1.80 -4.18
C ARG A 138 -17.59 2.56 -3.90
N LEU A 139 -16.72 2.62 -4.97
CA LEU A 139 -15.42 3.28 -4.74
C LEU A 139 -15.27 4.45 -5.71
N THR A 140 -14.47 5.38 -5.22
CA THR A 140 -14.10 6.48 -6.13
C THR A 140 -12.57 6.60 -6.18
N LEU A 141 -12.10 6.72 -7.39
CA LEU A 141 -10.64 6.85 -7.57
C LEU A 141 -10.36 7.89 -8.66
N SER A 142 -9.41 8.74 -8.32
CA SER A 142 -9.11 9.74 -9.37
C SER A 142 -7.65 9.62 -9.84
N THR A 143 -6.88 8.84 -9.17
CA THR A 143 -5.46 8.72 -9.52
C THR A 143 -5.31 7.81 -10.76
N PRO A 144 -4.29 8.06 -11.56
CA PRO A 144 -4.18 7.45 -12.89
C PRO A 144 -3.47 6.09 -12.85
N GLY A 145 -3.19 5.63 -11.62
CA GLY A 145 -2.53 4.30 -11.60
C GLY A 145 -1.90 4.03 -10.24
N VAL A 146 -1.00 2.91 -10.26
CA VAL A 146 -0.43 2.45 -8.99
C VAL A 146 1.08 2.23 -9.18
N THR A 147 1.80 2.64 -8.14
CA THR A 147 3.21 2.20 -8.08
C THR A 147 3.36 1.01 -7.13
N GLY A 148 3.68 -0.17 -7.74
CA GLY A 148 3.91 -1.38 -6.93
C GLY A 148 5.32 -1.42 -6.31
N LEU A 149 5.33 -1.82 -4.98
CA LEU A 149 6.66 -1.77 -4.34
C LEU A 149 7.00 -3.13 -3.75
N MET A 150 6.37 -4.15 -4.35
CA MET A 150 6.84 -5.49 -3.95
C MET A 150 8.16 -5.80 -4.65
N ARG A 151 8.91 -6.77 -4.03
CA ARG A 151 10.24 -7.13 -4.58
C ARG A 151 10.08 -8.16 -5.70
N GLY A 152 11.11 -8.16 -6.47
CA GLY A 152 11.12 -9.27 -7.47
C GLY A 152 11.50 -8.74 -8.85
N TYR A 153 11.73 -9.72 -9.72
CA TYR A 153 12.19 -9.40 -11.09
C TYR A 153 11.13 -8.59 -11.85
N GLY A 154 11.59 -7.51 -12.50
CA GLY A 154 10.66 -6.77 -13.37
C GLY A 154 9.84 -5.73 -12.59
N THR A 155 10.17 -5.54 -11.31
CA THR A 155 9.44 -4.54 -10.51
C THR A 155 10.22 -3.22 -10.49
N LEU A 156 9.54 -2.21 -10.00
CA LEU A 156 10.17 -0.87 -9.87
C LEU A 156 11.42 -0.93 -8.98
N LEU A 157 11.28 -1.63 -7.87
CA LEU A 157 12.42 -1.63 -6.92
C LEU A 157 13.63 -2.37 -7.53
N GLU A 158 13.35 -3.43 -8.28
CA GLU A 158 14.48 -4.13 -8.92
C GLU A 158 15.20 -3.22 -9.93
N LYS A 159 14.35 -2.49 -10.71
CA LYS A 159 14.97 -1.62 -11.73
C LYS A 159 15.72 -0.46 -11.07
N LEU A 160 15.27 0.03 -9.98
CA LEU A 160 16.01 1.12 -9.30
C LEU A 160 17.26 0.58 -8.63
N ALA A 161 17.34 -0.73 -8.45
CA ALA A 161 18.49 -1.41 -7.83
C ALA A 161 18.78 -0.83 -6.43
N VAL A 162 17.70 -0.64 -5.70
CA VAL A 162 17.91 -0.11 -4.33
C VAL A 162 17.78 -1.26 -3.34
N LYS A 163 18.40 -1.01 -2.21
CA LYS A 163 18.39 -2.10 -1.20
C LYS A 163 17.47 -1.73 -0.03
N LYS A 164 17.04 -0.48 -0.05
CA LYS A 164 16.15 -0.07 1.05
C LYS A 164 15.31 1.14 0.60
N PHE A 165 14.14 1.23 1.22
CA PHE A 165 13.33 2.45 1.04
C PHE A 165 12.53 2.71 2.31
N SER A 166 12.00 3.94 2.42
CA SER A 166 11.16 4.29 3.59
C SER A 166 10.08 5.28 3.17
N HIS A 167 8.99 5.16 3.95
CA HIS A 167 7.97 6.19 3.73
C HIS A 167 7.49 6.74 5.07
N CYS A 168 6.98 8.03 4.90
CA CYS A 168 6.36 8.72 6.05
C CYS A 168 5.16 9.53 5.55
N PHE A 169 3.95 8.90 5.80
CA PHE A 169 2.71 9.52 5.28
C PHE A 169 2.04 10.34 6.37
N PRO A 170 1.57 11.52 5.91
CA PRO A 170 0.89 12.38 6.90
C PRO A 170 -0.55 11.90 7.15
N ARG A 171 -1.02 12.42 8.17
CA ARG A 171 -2.41 12.05 8.53
C ARG A 171 -3.41 12.84 7.68
N ASP A 172 -3.10 14.13 7.66
CA ASP A 172 -3.99 14.99 6.86
C ASP A 172 -3.77 14.76 5.36
N GLU A 173 -4.85 14.51 4.70
CA GLU A 173 -4.75 14.12 3.27
C GLU A 173 -4.31 15.32 2.42
N HIS A 174 -4.36 16.49 3.06
CA HIS A 174 -3.92 17.68 2.28
C HIS A 174 -2.43 17.95 2.49
N ASP A 175 -1.87 17.16 3.38
CA ASP A 175 -0.42 17.33 3.60
C ASP A 175 0.40 16.40 2.70
N THR A 176 1.67 16.76 2.67
CA THR A 176 2.58 15.95 1.82
C THR A 176 3.58 15.20 2.71
N GLY A 177 3.66 13.89 2.41
CA GLY A 177 4.67 13.07 3.14
C GLY A 177 5.88 12.78 2.28
N SER A 178 6.57 11.65 2.69
CA SER A 178 7.82 11.40 1.95
C SER A 178 7.93 9.91 1.61
N LEU A 179 8.48 9.64 0.48
CA LEU A 179 8.96 8.31 0.05
C LEU A 179 10.42 8.43 -0.45
N SER A 180 11.25 7.70 0.24
CA SER A 180 12.69 7.83 -0.10
C SER A 180 13.30 6.46 -0.43
N PHE A 181 14.15 6.49 -1.44
CA PHE A 181 14.81 5.23 -1.84
C PHE A 181 16.32 5.36 -1.58
N GLY A 182 16.96 4.18 -1.35
CA GLY A 182 18.43 4.13 -1.25
C GLY A 182 18.95 4.83 0.02
N GLU A 183 19.93 5.64 -0.16
CA GLU A 183 20.67 6.20 1.01
C GLU A 183 19.79 7.20 1.77
N LYS A 184 18.80 7.71 1.11
CA LYS A 184 17.95 8.70 1.82
C LYS A 184 16.86 8.00 2.64
N ALA A 185 16.76 6.69 2.36
CA ALA A 185 15.77 5.98 3.20
C ALA A 185 16.21 5.94 4.67
N LYS A 186 15.27 6.16 5.55
CA LYS A 186 15.57 6.08 6.99
C LYS A 186 15.17 4.71 7.56
N ILE A 187 16.26 4.00 8.05
CA ILE A 187 16.02 2.65 8.63
C ILE A 187 16.27 2.74 10.14
N ILE A 188 15.29 3.29 10.81
CA ILE A 188 15.45 3.54 12.26
C ILE A 188 14.18 3.07 12.98
N GLY A 189 14.32 2.79 14.29
CA GLY A 189 13.13 2.43 15.10
C GLY A 189 13.09 0.92 15.39
N ALA A 190 11.84 0.56 15.79
CA ALA A 190 11.64 -0.86 16.15
C ALA A 190 11.68 -1.77 14.90
N LYS A 191 12.46 -2.80 15.11
CA LYS A 191 12.68 -3.69 13.96
C LYS A 191 11.68 -4.87 14.01
N VAL A 192 11.07 -5.10 12.81
CA VAL A 192 10.21 -6.30 12.63
C VAL A 192 10.74 -7.12 11.45
N ASP A 193 11.13 -8.39 11.82
CA ASP A 193 11.63 -9.25 10.73
C ASP A 193 10.48 -9.72 9.83
N LEU A 194 10.87 -9.71 8.51
CA LEU A 194 9.84 -10.17 7.54
C LEU A 194 10.11 -11.62 7.15
N ILE A 195 9.00 -12.26 6.83
CA ILE A 195 9.13 -13.62 6.28
C ILE A 195 9.76 -13.53 4.87
N LYS A 196 10.71 -14.49 4.67
CA LYS A 196 11.40 -14.43 3.35
C LYS A 196 10.42 -14.72 2.21
N SER A 197 9.96 -13.64 1.66
CA SER A 197 9.06 -13.69 0.50
C SER A 197 9.11 -12.36 -0.25
N ARG A 198 8.40 -12.27 -1.37
CA ARG A 198 8.41 -11.00 -2.14
C ARG A 198 7.46 -9.97 -1.52
N SER A 199 6.55 -10.50 -0.66
CA SER A 199 5.62 -9.59 0.03
C SER A 199 6.17 -9.16 1.40
N TYR A 200 5.59 -8.11 1.86
CA TYR A 200 6.01 -7.62 3.20
C TYR A 200 5.09 -8.17 4.27
N VAL A 201 5.53 -9.40 4.74
CA VAL A 201 4.67 -10.14 5.69
C VAL A 201 5.49 -10.47 6.93
N ALA A 202 4.82 -10.28 8.08
CA ALA A 202 5.46 -10.70 9.35
C ALA A 202 4.47 -11.53 10.18
N ARG A 203 5.12 -12.20 11.17
CA ARG A 203 4.26 -13.05 12.03
C ARG A 203 3.70 -12.24 13.21
N LEU A 204 2.37 -12.10 13.18
CA LEU A 204 1.70 -11.53 14.36
C LEU A 204 1.54 -12.59 15.46
N THR A 205 2.07 -12.29 16.61
CA THR A 205 2.17 -13.39 17.62
C THR A 205 1.21 -13.11 18.77
N ASN A 206 1.17 -11.80 19.11
CA ASN A 206 0.26 -11.50 20.22
C ASN A 206 -0.40 -10.13 19.98
N VAL A 207 -1.57 -10.02 20.64
CA VAL A 207 -2.27 -8.71 20.61
C VAL A 207 -2.60 -8.30 22.05
N TYR A 208 -2.36 -7.01 22.30
CA TYR A 208 -2.62 -6.49 23.66
C TYR A 208 -3.60 -5.31 23.57
N VAL A 209 -4.46 -5.25 24.54
CA VAL A 209 -5.28 -4.04 24.70
C VAL A 209 -5.10 -3.51 26.12
N SER A 210 -4.65 -2.23 26.14
CA SER A 210 -4.34 -1.55 27.41
C SER A 210 -3.33 -2.33 28.24
N GLY A 211 -2.38 -2.98 27.50
CA GLY A 211 -1.23 -3.61 28.18
C GLY A 211 -1.53 -5.05 28.60
N LYS A 212 -2.79 -5.45 28.34
CA LYS A 212 -3.11 -6.84 28.76
C LYS A 212 -3.20 -7.75 27.52
N PHE A 213 -2.48 -8.81 27.73
CA PHE A 213 -2.52 -9.82 26.65
C PHE A 213 -3.95 -10.35 26.48
N ILE A 214 -4.35 -10.48 25.07
CA ILE A 214 -5.72 -11.01 24.86
C ILE A 214 -5.62 -12.51 24.56
N SER A 215 -6.05 -13.37 25.54
CA SER A 215 -5.88 -14.84 25.38
C SER A 215 -7.21 -15.48 24.99
N MET A 216 -8.30 -14.67 25.10
CA MET A 216 -9.60 -15.37 24.93
C MET A 216 -9.96 -15.45 23.45
N GLY A 217 -9.82 -16.76 22.82
CA GLY A 217 -10.52 -16.98 21.54
C GLY A 217 -9.57 -16.79 20.34
N ILE A 218 -8.16 -16.47 20.74
CA ILE A 218 -7.36 -16.20 19.51
C ILE A 218 -6.14 -17.13 19.52
N ASN A 219 -6.11 -18.10 20.57
CA ASN A 219 -4.90 -18.96 20.64
C ASN A 219 -4.86 -19.94 19.46
N ASP A 220 -6.09 -20.20 18.92
CA ASP A 220 -6.08 -21.14 17.77
C ASP A 220 -5.76 -20.40 16.47
N VAL A 221 -5.75 -19.05 16.54
CA VAL A 221 -5.53 -18.32 15.27
C VAL A 221 -4.13 -17.70 15.29
N LEU A 222 -3.49 -17.39 16.48
CA LEU A 222 -2.14 -16.82 16.52
C LEU A 222 -1.13 -17.92 16.86
N PRO A 223 0.04 -17.81 16.38
CA PRO A 223 0.50 -16.72 15.50
C PRO A 223 -0.07 -16.86 14.08
N THR A 224 -0.21 -15.69 13.42
CA THR A 224 -0.67 -15.68 12.01
C THR A 224 0.13 -14.64 11.22
N GLU A 225 -0.01 -14.74 9.86
CA GLU A 225 0.73 -13.78 9.01
C GLU A 225 -0.06 -12.48 8.84
N MET A 226 0.67 -11.43 8.87
CA MET A 226 0.04 -10.12 8.61
C MET A 226 0.80 -9.41 7.48
N LEU A 227 0.01 -9.01 6.43
CA LEU A 227 0.57 -8.27 5.27
C LEU A 227 0.57 -6.76 5.55
N PHE A 228 1.72 -6.17 5.27
CA PHE A 228 1.80 -4.69 5.37
C PHE A 228 1.56 -4.08 3.99
N ASP A 229 0.49 -3.24 3.99
CA ASP A 229 0.05 -2.87 2.63
C ASP A 229 -0.40 -1.40 2.63
N THR A 230 0.41 -0.55 1.95
CA THR A 230 0.06 0.88 1.90
C THR A 230 -1.08 1.11 0.91
N GLY A 231 -1.36 0.10 0.05
CA GLY A 231 -2.46 0.23 -0.94
C GLY A 231 -3.82 -0.14 -0.33
N SER A 232 -3.74 -0.60 0.93
CA SER A 232 -5.01 -0.80 1.65
C SER A 232 -5.29 0.42 2.54
N THR A 233 -6.46 1.04 2.21
CA THR A 233 -6.79 2.27 2.97
C THR A 233 -6.91 1.96 4.47
N THR A 234 -7.56 0.74 4.77
CA THR A 234 -7.76 0.41 6.20
C THR A 234 -7.12 -0.95 6.51
N SER A 235 -6.83 -1.05 7.85
CA SER A 235 -6.32 -2.36 8.30
C SER A 235 -7.48 -3.35 8.47
N MET A 236 -7.16 -4.69 8.33
CA MET A 236 -8.19 -5.73 8.51
C MET A 236 -7.62 -6.86 9.39
N LEU A 237 -8.58 -7.45 10.09
CA LEU A 237 -8.16 -8.59 10.94
C LEU A 237 -9.09 -9.77 10.70
N ASP A 238 -8.41 -10.88 10.82
CA ASP A 238 -9.24 -12.10 10.96
C ASP A 238 -10.38 -11.89 11.98
N PRO A 239 -11.55 -12.55 11.62
CA PRO A 239 -12.75 -12.29 12.42
C PRO A 239 -12.55 -12.67 13.89
N LYS A 240 -11.85 -13.74 14.16
CA LYS A 240 -11.67 -14.14 15.59
C LYS A 240 -10.76 -13.15 16.33
N ILE A 241 -9.75 -12.68 15.63
CA ILE A 241 -8.88 -11.69 16.31
C ILE A 241 -9.64 -10.38 16.50
N MET A 242 -10.43 -10.00 15.48
CA MET A 242 -11.20 -8.73 15.60
C MET A 242 -12.18 -8.82 16.76
N ASP A 243 -12.88 -9.94 16.89
CA ASP A 243 -13.83 -10.09 18.02
C ASP A 243 -13.12 -9.94 19.37
N ALA A 244 -11.99 -10.57 19.48
CA ALA A 244 -11.26 -10.47 20.76
C ALA A 244 -10.81 -9.03 21.04
N VAL A 245 -10.34 -8.34 20.02
CA VAL A 245 -9.88 -6.94 20.22
C VAL A 245 -11.09 -6.07 20.62
N VAL A 246 -12.19 -6.28 19.91
CA VAL A 246 -13.37 -5.44 20.21
C VAL A 246 -13.84 -5.71 21.65
N GLU A 247 -13.90 -6.94 22.00
CA GLU A 247 -14.34 -7.26 23.38
C GLU A 247 -13.38 -6.67 24.42
N ALA A 248 -12.15 -6.80 24.14
CA ALA A 248 -11.17 -6.28 25.13
C ALA A 248 -11.26 -4.75 25.23
N ILE A 249 -11.56 -4.08 24.11
CA ILE A 249 -11.66 -2.60 24.15
C ILE A 249 -12.94 -2.20 24.89
N LYS A 250 -14.00 -2.99 24.77
CA LYS A 250 -15.28 -2.63 25.40
C LYS A 250 -15.18 -2.68 26.92
N ARG A 251 -14.31 -3.47 27.45
CA ARG A 251 -14.30 -3.68 28.92
C ARG A 251 -13.97 -2.38 29.66
N PRO A 252 -12.95 -1.68 29.21
CA PRO A 252 -12.68 -0.44 29.95
C PRO A 252 -13.67 0.67 29.58
N LEU A 253 -14.43 0.46 28.53
CA LEU A 253 -15.41 1.50 28.14
C LEU A 253 -16.83 1.03 28.43
N ILE A 254 -17.04 0.30 29.41
CA ILE A 254 -18.32 -0.40 29.67
C ILE A 254 -19.40 0.64 30.00
N LYS A 255 -18.93 1.86 30.40
CA LYS A 255 -19.95 2.87 30.81
C LYS A 255 -20.53 3.56 29.57
N PHE A 256 -19.88 3.28 28.43
CA PHE A 256 -20.37 3.96 27.21
C PHE A 256 -21.06 2.92 26.33
N GLN A 257 -22.14 3.44 25.70
CA GLN A 257 -22.91 2.50 24.84
C GLN A 257 -22.40 2.58 23.39
N PRO A 258 -22.08 1.36 22.86
CA PRO A 258 -21.66 1.37 21.45
C PRO A 258 -22.78 1.84 20.51
N LYS A 259 -22.33 2.50 19.52
CA LYS A 259 -23.24 3.00 18.47
C LYS A 259 -22.98 2.27 17.14
N GLN A 260 -24.09 1.83 16.48
CA GLN A 260 -23.90 1.17 15.17
C GLN A 260 -23.79 2.22 14.05
N VAL A 261 -22.66 2.13 13.32
CA VAL A 261 -22.43 3.07 12.20
C VAL A 261 -21.89 2.27 11.01
N ASP A 262 -22.79 2.24 9.97
CA ASP A 262 -22.39 1.58 8.71
C ASP A 262 -21.77 0.21 8.98
N ASP A 263 -20.49 0.05 8.39
CA ASP A 263 -19.91 -1.31 8.51
C ASP A 263 -18.76 -1.32 9.52
N PHE A 264 -18.74 -0.32 10.40
CA PHE A 264 -17.67 -0.33 11.41
C PHE A 264 -18.00 -1.35 12.51
N GLU A 265 -16.93 -1.81 13.13
CA GLU A 265 -17.11 -2.90 14.11
C GLU A 265 -17.47 -2.32 15.50
N LEU A 266 -16.92 -1.17 15.77
CA LEU A 266 -17.15 -0.59 17.11
C LEU A 266 -17.09 0.93 17.02
N CYS A 267 -18.24 1.49 17.49
CA CYS A 267 -18.27 2.96 17.48
C CYS A 267 -18.89 3.48 18.77
N TYR A 268 -18.52 4.72 19.07
CA TYR A 268 -19.11 5.43 20.23
C TYR A 268 -19.44 6.86 19.81
N ASP A 269 -20.24 7.46 20.70
CA ASP A 269 -20.51 8.90 20.49
C ASP A 269 -19.23 9.73 20.75
N LEU A 270 -18.93 10.53 19.78
CA LEU A 270 -17.67 11.31 19.82
C LEU A 270 -17.62 12.17 21.08
N ILE A 271 -18.71 12.76 21.48
CA ILE A 271 -18.72 13.69 22.63
C ILE A 271 -18.51 12.91 23.93
N GLU A 272 -19.03 11.69 23.90
CA GLU A 272 -18.90 10.88 25.13
C GLU A 272 -17.44 10.48 25.37
N LEU A 273 -16.70 10.39 24.28
CA LEU A 273 -15.33 9.87 24.50
C LEU A 273 -14.31 11.00 24.43
N CYS A 274 -14.84 12.29 24.33
CA CYS A 274 -13.89 13.42 24.09
C CYS A 274 -13.02 13.64 25.33
N SER A 275 -13.50 13.18 26.56
CA SER A 275 -12.68 13.42 27.78
C SER A 275 -11.87 12.19 28.16
N ILE A 276 -12.04 11.18 27.32
CA ILE A 276 -11.32 9.93 27.64
C ILE A 276 -10.02 9.87 26.81
N ASN A 277 -8.99 9.52 27.50
CA ASN A 277 -7.74 9.30 26.74
C ASN A 277 -7.67 7.88 26.18
N LEU A 278 -7.94 7.78 24.89
CA LEU A 278 -8.05 6.43 24.27
C LEU A 278 -6.67 5.78 24.19
N ASP A 279 -5.65 6.54 24.24
CA ASP A 279 -4.29 5.93 24.24
C ASP A 279 -4.01 5.20 25.56
N GLU A 280 -4.83 5.47 26.53
CA GLU A 280 -4.61 4.79 27.83
C GLU A 280 -5.58 3.63 28.01
N VAL A 281 -6.78 3.85 27.58
CA VAL A 281 -7.77 2.85 28.05
C VAL A 281 -8.10 1.91 26.89
N ALA A 282 -7.72 2.24 25.66
CA ALA A 282 -8.03 1.32 24.54
C ALA A 282 -6.82 1.21 23.60
N LYS A 283 -5.64 1.31 24.23
CA LYS A 283 -4.42 1.19 23.40
C LYS A 283 -4.29 -0.26 22.88
N VAL A 284 -4.07 -0.33 21.62
CA VAL A 284 -3.88 -1.68 21.02
C VAL A 284 -2.41 -1.80 20.59
N THR A 285 -1.87 -3.00 20.95
CA THR A 285 -0.47 -3.27 20.57
C THR A 285 -0.40 -4.63 19.86
N PHE A 286 0.26 -4.50 18.68
CA PHE A 286 0.57 -5.79 18.00
C PHE A 286 2.01 -6.22 18.32
N GLU A 287 2.07 -7.52 18.68
CA GLU A 287 3.43 -8.08 18.84
C GLU A 287 3.79 -8.98 17.66
N PHE A 288 5.05 -8.67 17.15
CA PHE A 288 5.50 -9.47 15.98
C PHE A 288 6.73 -10.30 16.35
N ASN A 289 6.74 -11.50 15.86
CA ASN A 289 7.91 -12.40 15.95
C ASN A 289 8.31 -12.64 17.41
N TYR A 290 7.38 -12.53 18.27
CA TYR A 290 7.62 -12.77 19.71
C TYR A 290 8.67 -11.81 20.25
N ALA A 291 8.81 -10.66 19.47
CA ALA A 291 10.00 -9.87 19.92
C ALA A 291 9.64 -8.38 19.91
N THR A 292 8.81 -8.04 18.97
CA THR A 292 8.70 -6.58 18.82
C THR A 292 7.23 -6.17 18.98
N ASP A 293 7.09 -5.15 19.81
CA ASP A 293 5.73 -4.58 20.01
C ASP A 293 5.59 -3.29 19.20
N ILE A 294 4.44 -3.27 18.53
CA ILE A 294 4.13 -2.02 17.80
C ILE A 294 2.81 -1.48 18.35
N ASP A 295 2.97 -0.29 18.98
CA ASP A 295 1.74 0.36 19.49
C ASP A 295 1.01 1.09 18.35
N LEU A 296 -0.32 0.83 18.35
CA LEU A 296 -1.10 1.54 17.32
C LEU A 296 -1.53 2.90 17.86
N LEU A 297 -1.26 3.94 17.05
CA LEU A 297 -1.60 5.30 17.50
C LEU A 297 -3.11 5.51 17.48
N SER A 298 -3.58 5.93 18.69
CA SER A 298 -5.05 6.09 18.78
C SER A 298 -5.56 7.04 17.68
N LEU A 299 -4.76 7.98 17.43
CA LEU A 299 -5.20 8.95 16.40
C LEU A 299 -5.29 8.28 15.02
N ASN A 300 -4.55 7.15 14.82
CA ASN A 300 -4.67 6.42 13.54
C ASN A 300 -5.64 5.25 13.66
N LEU A 301 -5.87 4.84 14.88
CA LEU A 301 -6.71 3.64 15.11
C LEU A 301 -8.19 4.03 15.10
N TRP A 302 -8.48 5.30 15.52
CA TRP A 302 -9.90 5.68 15.64
C TRP A 302 -10.21 6.73 14.55
N LYS A 303 -11.43 6.48 13.96
CA LYS A 303 -11.89 7.42 12.92
C LYS A 303 -13.08 8.23 13.47
N SER A 304 -12.77 9.55 13.43
CA SER A 304 -13.86 10.39 13.98
C SER A 304 -14.61 11.08 12.83
N ASN A 305 -15.95 11.09 12.99
CA ASN A 305 -16.82 11.77 12.01
C ASN A 305 -17.75 12.76 12.74
N ARG A 306 -17.49 14.04 12.43
CA ARG A 306 -18.25 15.08 13.18
C ARG A 306 -19.68 15.19 12.63
N LYS A 307 -19.87 14.77 11.43
CA LYS A 307 -21.23 14.88 10.85
C LYS A 307 -22.21 13.92 11.55
N ASN A 308 -21.74 12.80 11.82
CA ASN A 308 -22.70 11.90 12.51
C ASN A 308 -22.28 11.69 13.97
N ASN A 309 -21.44 12.60 14.51
CA ASN A 309 -21.00 12.59 15.93
C ASN A 309 -20.55 11.20 16.39
N SER A 310 -19.58 10.60 15.58
CA SER A 310 -19.15 9.24 15.99
C SER A 310 -17.63 9.13 15.87
N THR A 311 -17.07 8.26 16.76
CA THR A 311 -15.66 7.82 16.64
C THR A 311 -15.63 6.28 16.61
N CYS A 312 -15.06 5.80 15.50
CA CYS A 312 -15.18 4.35 15.28
C CYS A 312 -13.79 3.71 15.16
N LEU A 313 -13.72 2.48 15.65
CA LEU A 313 -12.49 1.70 15.43
C LEU A 313 -12.19 1.56 13.93
N GLY A 314 -10.94 1.95 13.58
CA GLY A 314 -10.55 2.06 12.15
C GLY A 314 -9.98 0.75 11.61
N ILE A 315 -10.19 -0.39 12.25
CA ILE A 315 -9.78 -1.70 11.71
C ILE A 315 -11.07 -2.45 11.29
N HIS A 316 -10.99 -3.03 10.09
CA HIS A 316 -12.20 -3.73 9.60
C HIS A 316 -12.02 -5.26 9.70
N ARG A 317 -13.23 -5.79 9.72
CA ARG A 317 -13.23 -7.27 9.74
C ARG A 317 -12.89 -7.83 8.35
N GLY A 318 -11.85 -8.71 8.37
CA GLY A 318 -11.43 -9.34 7.10
C GLY A 318 -11.94 -10.79 7.00
N PRO A 319 -11.79 -11.41 5.84
CA PRO A 319 -12.10 -12.84 5.73
C PRO A 319 -11.19 -13.70 6.63
N PRO A 320 -11.65 -14.94 6.88
CA PRO A 320 -10.81 -15.82 7.72
C PRO A 320 -9.38 -15.92 7.18
N ASP A 321 -8.38 -15.68 8.12
CA ASP A 321 -6.93 -15.90 7.90
C ASP A 321 -6.33 -14.70 7.16
N LEU A 322 -7.16 -13.66 6.92
CA LEU A 322 -6.57 -12.47 6.28
C LEU A 322 -6.34 -11.38 7.34
N ASN A 323 -5.12 -10.95 7.35
CA ASN A 323 -4.74 -9.82 8.22
C ASN A 323 -3.88 -8.82 7.43
N VAL A 324 -4.39 -7.55 7.49
CA VAL A 324 -3.63 -6.52 6.73
C VAL A 324 -3.38 -5.32 7.65
N PHE A 325 -2.09 -5.00 7.80
CA PHE A 325 -1.72 -3.68 8.38
C PHE A 325 -1.71 -2.60 7.31
N GLY A 326 -2.84 -1.80 7.32
CA GLY A 326 -3.10 -0.88 6.18
C GLY A 326 -2.57 0.53 6.45
N ASN A 327 -2.88 1.37 5.47
CA ASN A 327 -2.32 2.74 5.41
C ASN A 327 -2.79 3.56 6.63
N ASN A 328 -4.09 3.34 7.12
CA ASN A 328 -4.57 4.13 8.28
C ASN A 328 -3.65 3.99 9.48
N LEU A 329 -2.98 2.79 9.61
CA LEU A 329 -2.13 2.60 10.82
C LEU A 329 -0.67 2.90 10.51
N MET A 330 -0.40 3.24 9.26
CA MET A 330 1.01 3.48 8.90
C MET A 330 1.29 4.98 8.80
N ARG A 331 0.32 5.80 9.17
CA ARG A 331 0.53 7.26 9.04
C ARG A 331 1.21 7.81 10.30
N ASP A 332 2.02 8.88 10.07
CA ASP A 332 2.84 9.56 11.09
C ASP A 332 3.82 8.59 11.77
N ILE A 333 4.22 7.72 10.91
CA ILE A 333 5.31 6.78 11.28
C ILE A 333 6.26 6.67 10.09
N ASN A 334 7.50 6.89 10.45
CA ASN A 334 8.45 6.51 9.38
C ASN A 334 8.65 4.98 9.36
N ILE A 335 8.31 4.41 8.17
CA ILE A 335 8.54 2.95 8.05
C ILE A 335 9.62 2.68 6.99
N GLY A 336 10.68 2.08 7.56
CA GLY A 336 11.81 1.70 6.67
C GLY A 336 11.74 0.22 6.28
N TYR A 337 12.15 0.02 4.98
CA TYR A 337 12.21 -1.36 4.46
C TYR A 337 13.62 -1.72 4.00
N THR A 338 14.13 -2.82 4.58
CA THR A 338 15.37 -3.35 3.96
C THR A 338 14.99 -4.48 2.98
N LEU A 339 15.76 -4.53 1.85
CA LEU A 339 15.28 -5.42 0.75
C LEU A 339 16.28 -6.55 0.54
N ASP A 340 17.33 -6.53 1.34
CA ASP A 340 18.30 -7.64 1.21
C ASP A 340 17.74 -8.90 1.89
N GLU A 341 18.00 -9.98 1.18
CA GLU A 341 17.41 -11.25 1.69
C GLU A 341 17.98 -11.61 3.07
N ASP A 342 19.19 -11.13 3.34
CA ASP A 342 19.80 -11.52 4.64
C ASP A 342 19.36 -10.57 5.75
N ASP A 343 18.71 -9.51 5.36
CA ASP A 343 18.27 -8.53 6.39
C ASP A 343 16.90 -7.96 6.00
N LEU A 344 16.02 -8.91 5.69
CA LEU A 344 14.68 -8.48 5.25
C LEU A 344 13.83 -8.14 6.49
N ALA A 345 13.56 -6.76 6.56
CA ALA A 345 12.89 -6.30 7.80
C ALA A 345 12.26 -4.92 7.55
N MET A 346 11.33 -4.62 8.50
CA MET A 346 10.78 -3.26 8.53
C MET A 346 11.13 -2.58 9.86
N TYR A 347 11.19 -1.24 9.77
CA TYR A 347 11.57 -0.46 10.98
C TYR A 347 10.52 0.64 11.20
N PHE A 348 10.04 0.66 12.44
CA PHE A 348 8.93 1.58 12.76
C PHE A 348 9.45 2.67 13.71
N HIS A 349 9.43 3.90 13.20
CA HIS A 349 9.87 5.03 14.05
C HIS A 349 8.77 6.11 14.04
N ARG A 350 8.35 6.35 15.23
CA ARG A 350 7.27 7.37 15.31
C ARG A 350 7.84 8.77 15.08
N GLN A 351 7.08 9.41 14.21
CA GLN A 351 7.50 10.80 13.93
C GLN A 351 6.40 11.50 13.12
N HIS A 352 6.37 12.86 13.28
CA HIS A 352 5.43 13.65 12.46
C HIS A 352 5.90 13.70 10.99
N CYS A 353 4.98 13.41 10.04
CA CYS A 353 5.41 13.13 8.65
C CYS A 353 4.94 14.25 7.73
N LYS A 354 4.82 15.41 8.28
CA LYS A 354 4.53 16.54 7.38
C LYS A 354 5.82 17.26 6.99
N ARG A 355 6.00 17.34 5.61
CA ARG A 355 7.19 18.03 5.09
C ARG A 355 6.93 19.54 5.06
#